data_AF-A0AAD6PAT7-F1
#
_entry.id   AF-A0AAD6PAT7-F1
#
_cell.length_a   1.000
_cell.length_b   1.000
_cell.length_c   1.000
_cell.angle_alpha   90.00
_cell.angle_beta   90.00
_cell.angle_gamma   90.00
#
_symmetry.space_group_name_H-M   'P 1'
#
loop_
_entity.id
_entity.type
_entity.pdbx_description
1 polymer ?
#
loop_
_entity_poly.entity_id
_entity_poly.type
_entity_poly.pdbx_seq_one_letter_code
_entity_poly.pdbx_strand_id
1 'polypeptide(L)'
;MSRHPLFISGLDLADMVVNSGLLQLSCAAIKDLQTETSSDQQGSCSLSLRYKLDKKSKYTLIAFTTSAVSRKELLRQGGDLVSSKTLKELELPIFDFLCNERNRSFSIHRGAITLFKAHFKELSHLKTQVSF
;
A
#
# COMPACT_ATOMS: atom_id res chain seq x y z
N MET A 1 8.47 32.45 -30.42
CA MET A 1 7.86 31.79 -29.24
C MET A 1 7.95 30.28 -29.42
N SER A 2 8.93 29.64 -28.80
CA SER A 2 9.13 28.19 -28.86
C SER A 2 8.12 27.51 -27.92
N ARG A 3 7.16 26.78 -28.48
CA ARG A 3 6.30 25.87 -27.73
C ARG A 3 7.15 24.66 -27.32
N HIS A 4 7.45 24.52 -26.03
CA HIS A 4 7.93 23.25 -25.50
C HIS A 4 6.74 22.28 -25.47
N PRO A 5 6.80 21.10 -26.11
CA PRO A 5 5.76 20.10 -25.93
C PRO A 5 5.96 19.49 -24.53
N LEU A 6 5.19 19.96 -23.55
CA LEU A 6 5.24 19.56 -22.15
C LEU A 6 4.52 18.23 -21.86
N PHE A 7 4.49 17.29 -22.81
CA PHE A 7 3.82 16.01 -22.60
C PHE A 7 4.64 14.88 -23.18
N ILE A 8 5.25 14.10 -22.28
CA ILE A 8 5.52 12.68 -22.54
C ILE A 8 4.15 12.05 -22.81
N SER A 9 3.97 11.44 -23.98
CA SER A 9 2.69 10.80 -24.28
C SER A 9 2.48 9.62 -23.33
N GLY A 10 1.22 9.19 -23.14
CA GLY A 10 0.94 8.00 -22.33
C GLY A 10 1.67 6.75 -22.83
N LEU A 11 1.96 6.68 -24.14
CA LEU A 11 2.74 5.61 -24.77
C LEU A 11 4.21 5.68 -24.38
N ASP A 12 4.83 6.86 -24.44
CA ASP A 12 6.24 7.05 -24.06
C ASP A 12 6.45 6.73 -22.56
N LEU A 13 5.50 7.13 -21.71
CA LEU A 13 5.53 6.78 -20.28
C LEU A 13 5.37 5.27 -20.06
N ALA A 14 4.45 4.62 -20.78
CA ALA A 14 4.24 3.19 -20.68
C ALA A 14 5.48 2.40 -21.12
N ASP A 15 6.10 2.78 -22.24
CA ASP A 15 7.33 2.18 -22.74
C ASP A 15 8.47 2.35 -21.71
N MET A 16 8.64 3.55 -21.16
CA MET A 16 9.62 3.81 -20.11
C MET A 16 9.40 2.93 -18.87
N VAL A 17 8.16 2.79 -18.39
CA VAL A 17 7.83 1.99 -17.20
C VAL A 17 8.08 0.50 -17.46
N VAL A 18 7.67 -0.03 -18.61
CA VAL A 18 7.88 -1.45 -18.97
C VAL A 18 9.38 -1.76 -19.10
N ASN A 19 10.14 -0.88 -19.77
CA ASN A 19 11.57 -1.06 -20.00
C ASN A 19 12.43 -0.75 -18.77
N SER A 20 11.89 -0.09 -17.74
CA SER A 20 12.62 0.19 -16.48
C SER A 20 12.94 -1.04 -15.63
N GLY A 21 12.27 -2.18 -15.89
CA GLY A 21 12.37 -3.38 -15.05
C GLY A 21 11.66 -3.27 -13.68
N LEU A 22 11.13 -2.09 -13.31
CA LEU A 22 10.48 -1.88 -12.00
C LEU A 22 9.28 -2.80 -11.81
N LEU A 23 8.45 -2.98 -12.85
CA LEU A 23 7.28 -3.87 -12.79
C LEU A 23 7.69 -5.32 -12.52
N GLN A 24 8.75 -5.80 -13.18
CA GLN A 24 9.24 -7.16 -13.00
C GLN A 24 9.77 -7.36 -11.58
N LEU A 25 10.59 -6.42 -11.09
CA LEU A 25 11.17 -6.46 -9.75
C LEU A 25 10.09 -6.41 -8.66
N SER A 26 9.13 -5.50 -8.77
CA SER A 26 8.01 -5.40 -7.82
C SER A 26 7.13 -6.65 -7.84
N CYS A 27 6.78 -7.17 -9.02
CA CYS A 27 5.98 -8.39 -9.13
C CYS A 27 6.70 -9.62 -8.57
N ALA A 28 8.01 -9.75 -8.82
CA ALA A 28 8.82 -10.84 -8.27
C ALA A 28 8.83 -10.80 -6.74
N ALA A 29 9.09 -9.63 -6.14
CA ALA A 29 9.10 -9.48 -4.69
C ALA A 29 7.75 -9.82 -4.04
N ILE A 30 6.63 -9.47 -4.70
CA ILE A 30 5.28 -9.85 -4.24
C ILE A 30 5.09 -11.37 -4.31
N LYS A 31 5.50 -12.01 -5.41
CA LYS A 31 5.38 -13.47 -5.60
C LYS A 31 6.21 -14.23 -4.57
N ASP A 32 7.46 -13.84 -4.38
CA ASP A 32 8.36 -14.46 -3.40
C ASP A 32 7.74 -14.39 -2.00
N LEU A 33 7.28 -13.21 -1.59
CA LEU A 33 6.61 -12.99 -0.30
C LEU A 33 5.33 -13.82 -0.15
N GLN A 34 4.57 -14.03 -1.23
CA GLN A 34 3.39 -14.90 -1.21
C GLN A 34 3.76 -16.38 -1.07
N THR A 35 4.80 -16.85 -1.76
CA THR A 35 5.26 -18.25 -1.64
C THR A 35 5.76 -18.59 -0.24
N GLU A 36 6.50 -17.67 0.40
CA GLU A 36 6.92 -17.79 1.82
C GLU A 36 5.72 -17.81 2.79
N THR A 37 4.58 -17.20 2.40
CA THR A 37 3.40 -17.13 3.26
C THR A 37 2.52 -18.38 3.18
N SER A 38 2.55 -19.11 2.07
CA SER A 38 1.73 -20.31 1.86
C SER A 38 2.15 -21.50 2.72
N SER A 39 3.39 -21.54 3.23
CA SER A 39 3.90 -22.61 4.09
C SER A 39 3.51 -22.48 5.57
N ASP A 40 3.15 -21.29 6.03
CA ASP A 40 3.09 -20.97 7.48
C ASP A 40 1.67 -20.87 8.07
N GLN A 41 0.62 -21.09 7.27
CA GLN A 41 -0.75 -20.70 7.66
C GLN A 41 -1.55 -21.87 8.24
N GLN A 42 -1.16 -22.34 9.43
CA GLN A 42 -2.00 -23.16 10.30
C GLN A 42 -2.49 -22.28 11.47
N GLY A 43 -3.71 -21.72 11.39
CA GLY A 43 -4.56 -21.60 12.59
C GLY A 43 -4.88 -20.23 13.22
N SER A 44 -4.57 -19.07 12.65
CA SER A 44 -5.01 -17.78 13.24
C SER A 44 -6.03 -17.03 12.38
N CYS A 45 -7.19 -16.75 12.96
CA CYS A 45 -8.30 -15.98 12.38
C CYS A 45 -8.06 -14.45 12.40
N SER A 46 -6.85 -14.00 12.74
CA SER A 46 -6.50 -12.58 12.81
C SER A 46 -6.16 -11.99 11.44
N LEU A 47 -6.43 -10.70 11.25
CA LEU A 47 -6.00 -9.95 10.06
C LEU A 47 -4.47 -9.93 10.00
N SER A 48 -3.90 -10.66 9.04
CA SER A 48 -2.46 -10.77 8.88
C SER A 48 -1.95 -9.77 7.84
N LEU A 49 -0.89 -9.05 8.19
CA LEU A 49 -0.08 -8.28 7.27
C LEU A 49 1.34 -8.84 7.36
N ARG A 50 1.96 -9.10 6.21
CA ARG A 50 3.38 -9.44 6.11
C ARG A 50 4.00 -8.46 5.14
N TYR A 51 5.24 -8.08 5.41
CA TYR A 51 6.03 -7.32 4.47
C TYR A 51 7.45 -7.84 4.40
N LYS A 52 8.11 -7.57 3.27
CA LYS A 52 9.51 -7.84 3.04
C LYS A 52 10.20 -6.56 2.65
N LEU A 53 11.30 -6.28 3.33
CA LEU A 53 12.15 -5.13 3.06
C LEU A 53 13.43 -5.62 2.37
N ASP A 54 13.64 -5.17 1.13
CA ASP A 54 14.79 -5.54 0.30
C ASP A 54 15.59 -4.27 -0.02
N LYS A 55 16.69 -4.08 0.73
CA LYS A 55 17.59 -2.94 0.56
C LYS A 55 18.50 -3.20 -0.63
N LYS A 56 18.36 -2.40 -1.70
CA LYS A 56 19.30 -2.37 -2.82
C LYS A 56 20.26 -1.18 -2.66
N SER A 57 21.31 -1.17 -3.47
CA SER A 57 22.31 -0.10 -3.45
C SER A 57 21.74 1.28 -3.83
N LYS A 58 20.65 1.34 -4.59
CA LYS A 58 20.04 2.58 -5.09
C LYS A 58 18.66 2.90 -4.53
N TYR A 59 17.97 1.91 -3.95
CA TYR A 59 16.60 2.04 -3.48
C TYR A 59 16.28 0.94 -2.47
N THR A 60 15.22 1.12 -1.69
CA THR A 60 14.66 0.06 -0.83
C THR A 60 13.31 -0.34 -1.41
N LEU A 61 13.13 -1.63 -1.67
CA LEU A 61 11.84 -2.18 -2.09
C LEU A 61 11.10 -2.75 -0.87
N ILE A 62 9.85 -2.36 -0.69
CA ILE A 62 8.98 -2.86 0.37
C ILE A 62 7.77 -3.51 -0.27
N ALA A 63 7.66 -4.83 -0.17
CA ALA A 63 6.50 -5.59 -0.65
C ALA A 63 5.58 -5.90 0.53
N PHE A 64 4.27 -5.77 0.34
CA PHE A 64 3.25 -6.13 1.33
C PHE A 64 2.38 -7.26 0.81
N THR A 65 1.99 -8.17 1.70
CA THR A 65 0.98 -9.20 1.43
C THR A 65 0.07 -9.42 2.64
N THR A 66 -1.07 -10.04 2.39
CA THR A 66 -2.02 -10.48 3.41
C THR A 66 -2.45 -11.91 3.11
N SER A 67 -2.77 -12.71 4.13
CA SER A 67 -3.17 -14.10 3.94
C SER A 67 -4.47 -14.22 3.13
N ALA A 68 -4.69 -15.39 2.54
CA ALA A 68 -5.94 -15.67 1.82
C ALA A 68 -7.17 -15.57 2.74
N VAL A 69 -7.04 -15.94 4.02
CA VAL A 69 -8.11 -15.84 5.03
C VAL A 69 -8.44 -14.38 5.31
N SER A 70 -7.41 -13.56 5.60
CA SER A 70 -7.58 -12.13 5.81
C SER A 70 -8.18 -11.45 4.58
N ARG A 71 -7.75 -11.81 3.37
CA ARG A 71 -8.32 -11.28 2.12
C ARG A 71 -9.81 -11.58 2.01
N LYS A 72 -10.23 -12.82 2.28
CA LYS A 72 -11.65 -13.19 2.27
C LYS A 72 -12.44 -12.38 3.30
N GLU A 73 -11.94 -12.28 4.52
CA GLU A 73 -12.59 -11.52 5.60
C GLU A 73 -12.74 -10.03 5.24
N LEU A 74 -11.68 -9.40 4.72
CA LEU A 74 -11.70 -8.00 4.28
C LEU A 74 -12.66 -7.77 3.10
N LEU A 75 -12.83 -8.76 2.21
CA LEU A 75 -13.83 -8.71 1.13
C LEU A 75 -15.26 -8.89 1.67
N ARG A 76 -15.46 -9.68 2.74
CA ARG A 76 -16.77 -9.83 3.40
C ARG A 76 -17.23 -8.57 4.11
N GLN A 77 -16.30 -7.70 4.53
CA GLN A 77 -16.62 -6.37 5.05
C GLN A 77 -17.22 -5.43 3.98
N GLY A 78 -17.31 -5.86 2.72
CA GLY A 78 -17.95 -5.13 1.63
C GLY A 78 -17.08 -4.02 1.04
N GLY A 79 -17.62 -3.33 0.03
CA GLY A 79 -16.99 -2.18 -0.64
C GLY A 79 -17.20 -0.85 0.09
N ASP A 80 -17.53 -0.90 1.37
CA ASP A 80 -17.80 0.27 2.19
C ASP A 80 -16.61 1.23 2.21
N LEU A 81 -16.92 2.52 2.21
CA LEU A 81 -15.93 3.58 2.36
C LEU A 81 -16.04 4.21 3.75
N VAL A 82 -14.89 4.43 4.39
CA VAL A 82 -14.77 5.13 5.67
C VAL A 82 -14.30 6.54 5.41
N SER A 83 -15.08 7.52 5.88
CA SER A 83 -14.76 8.94 5.69
C SER A 83 -13.58 9.37 6.57
N SER A 84 -12.82 10.37 6.12
CA SER A 84 -11.70 10.93 6.88
C SER A 84 -12.11 11.52 8.24
N LYS A 85 -13.37 11.95 8.40
CA LYS A 85 -13.93 12.38 9.70
C LYS A 85 -14.00 11.22 10.69
N THR A 86 -14.53 10.08 10.23
CA THR A 86 -14.58 8.83 11.02
C THR A 86 -13.18 8.33 11.36
N LEU A 87 -12.19 8.51 10.46
CA LEU A 87 -10.80 8.12 10.74
C LEU A 87 -10.20 8.89 11.92
N LYS A 88 -10.51 10.19 12.03
CA LYS A 88 -10.09 11.02 13.17
C LYS A 88 -10.65 10.54 14.49
N GLU A 89 -11.93 10.17 14.49
CA GLU A 89 -12.62 9.62 15.67
C GLU A 89 -12.03 8.27 16.11
N LEU A 90 -11.47 7.49 15.18
CA LEU A 90 -10.84 6.20 15.44
C LEU A 90 -9.41 6.30 16.01
N GLU A 91 -8.97 7.49 16.42
CA GLU A 91 -7.61 7.82 16.88
C GLU A 91 -6.50 7.37 15.91
N LEU A 92 -6.84 7.25 14.63
CA LEU A 92 -5.83 7.09 13.58
C LEU A 92 -5.36 8.50 13.20
N PRO A 93 -4.12 8.89 13.54
CA PRO A 93 -3.55 10.10 12.97
C PRO A 93 -3.16 9.80 11.51
N ILE A 94 -2.70 10.82 10.79
CA ILE A 94 -1.93 10.71 9.54
C ILE A 94 -2.71 10.72 8.20
N PHE A 95 -3.79 11.49 8.05
CA PHE A 95 -4.25 11.83 6.67
C PHE A 95 -4.80 13.25 6.49
N ASP A 96 -4.72 14.11 7.50
CA ASP A 96 -5.24 15.49 7.41
C ASP A 96 -4.56 16.30 6.31
N PHE A 97 -3.29 16.00 6.04
CA PHE A 97 -2.51 16.61 4.97
C PHE A 97 -3.02 16.25 3.57
N LEU A 98 -3.88 15.24 3.41
CA LEU A 98 -4.53 14.89 2.14
C LEU A 98 -5.76 15.77 1.85
N CYS A 99 -6.31 16.44 2.86
CA CYS A 99 -7.40 17.38 2.68
C CYS A 99 -6.87 18.75 2.22
N ASN A 100 -7.67 19.47 1.44
CA ASN A 100 -7.41 20.87 1.10
C ASN A 100 -8.68 21.72 1.25
N GLU A 101 -8.59 23.02 0.97
CA GLU A 101 -9.70 23.96 1.16
C GLU A 101 -10.98 23.55 0.41
N ARG A 102 -10.82 22.97 -0.79
CA ARG A 102 -11.91 22.49 -1.65
C ARG A 102 -12.36 21.08 -1.26
N ASN A 103 -11.42 20.19 -0.97
CA ASN A 103 -11.66 18.80 -0.61
C ASN A 103 -11.37 18.59 0.88
N ARG A 104 -12.35 18.98 1.71
CA ARG A 104 -12.22 18.92 3.18
C ARG A 104 -12.32 17.50 3.75
N SER A 105 -12.75 16.54 2.95
CA SER A 105 -12.83 15.12 3.32
C SER A 105 -12.57 14.22 2.12
N PHE A 106 -12.06 13.02 2.42
CA PHE A 106 -11.93 11.91 1.48
C PHE A 106 -12.50 10.65 2.13
N SER A 107 -12.61 9.56 1.37
CA SER A 107 -13.01 8.26 1.90
C SER A 107 -12.08 7.15 1.43
N ILE A 108 -11.79 6.16 2.28
CA ILE A 108 -10.92 5.02 2.01
C ILE A 108 -11.71 3.73 2.16
N HIS A 109 -11.38 2.71 1.37
CA HIS A 109 -11.96 1.37 1.50
C HIS A 109 -11.84 0.81 2.94
N ARG A 110 -12.96 0.37 3.52
CA ARG A 110 -13.05 -0.11 4.90
C ARG A 110 -12.04 -1.22 5.18
N GLY A 111 -11.97 -2.24 4.33
CA GLY A 111 -11.05 -3.34 4.55
C GLY A 111 -9.57 -2.91 4.56
N ALA A 112 -9.21 -1.92 3.75
CA ALA A 112 -7.82 -1.43 3.69
C ALA A 112 -7.45 -0.67 4.98
N ILE A 113 -8.35 0.19 5.46
CA ILE A 113 -8.09 0.94 6.69
C ILE A 113 -8.19 0.08 7.94
N THR A 114 -9.06 -0.95 7.96
CA THR A 114 -9.11 -1.94 9.04
C THR A 114 -7.77 -2.68 9.15
N LEU A 115 -7.21 -3.13 8.02
CA LEU A 115 -5.91 -3.80 8.00
C LEU A 115 -4.79 -2.84 8.44
N PHE A 116 -4.79 -1.60 7.93
CA PHE A 116 -3.81 -0.59 8.34
C PHE A 116 -3.86 -0.30 9.85
N LYS A 117 -5.06 -0.13 10.42
CA LYS A 117 -5.24 0.13 11.86
C LYS A 117 -4.71 -1.03 12.71
N ALA A 118 -5.01 -2.27 12.31
CA ALA A 118 -4.55 -3.46 13.03
C ALA A 118 -3.02 -3.54 13.13
N HIS A 119 -2.31 -3.02 12.12
CA HIS A 119 -0.84 -3.08 12.01
C HIS A 119 -0.16 -1.72 12.18
N PHE A 120 -0.87 -0.70 12.68
CA PHE A 120 -0.37 0.67 12.71
C PHE A 120 0.95 0.84 13.48
N LYS A 121 1.09 0.15 14.62
CA LYS A 121 2.32 0.19 15.44
C LYS A 121 3.52 -0.38 14.69
N GLU A 122 3.32 -1.53 14.02
CA GLU A 122 4.35 -2.18 13.22
C GLU A 122 4.75 -1.31 12.02
N LEU A 123 3.77 -0.74 11.31
CA LEU A 123 4.01 0.18 10.19
C LEU A 123 4.69 1.48 10.64
N SER A 124 4.37 1.98 11.83
CA SER A 124 5.04 3.14 12.42
C SER A 124 6.51 2.85 12.73
N HIS A 125 6.83 1.64 13.18
CA HIS A 125 8.21 1.19 13.35
C HIS A 125 8.92 1.01 12.01
N LEU A 126 8.26 0.40 11.01
CA LEU A 126 8.81 0.27 9.66
C LEU A 126 9.16 1.65 9.05
N LYS A 127 8.31 2.66 9.27
CA LYS A 127 8.56 4.03 8.83
C LYS A 127 9.91 4.57 9.33
N THR A 128 10.31 4.30 10.58
CA THR A 128 11.59 4.79 11.10
C THR A 128 12.80 4.10 10.47
N GLN A 129 12.64 2.90 9.91
CA GLN A 129 13.71 2.17 9.22
C GLN A 129 13.93 2.64 7.77
N VAL A 130 12.98 3.37 7.20
CA VAL A 130 12.97 3.81 5.79
C VAL A 130 12.99 5.32 5.62
N SER A 131 12.96 6.06 6.74
CA SER A 131 13.06 7.52 6.73
C SER A 131 14.50 7.93 6.39
N PHE A 132 14.63 8.77 5.36
CA PHE A 132 15.87 9.45 4.99
C PHE A 132 16.06 10.73 5.81
#